data_AF-A0A376F5D4-F1
#
_entry.id   AF-A0A376F5D4-F1
#
_cell.length_a   1.000
_cell.length_b   1.000
_cell.length_c   1.000
_cell.angle_alpha   90.00
_cell.angle_beta   90.00
_cell.angle_gamma   90.00
#
_symmetry.space_group_name_H-M   'P 1'
#
loop_
_entity.id
_entity.type
_entity.pdbx_description
1 polymer ?
#
loop_
_entity_poly.entity_id
_entity_poly.type
_entity_poly.pdbx_seq_one_letter_code
_entity_poly.pdbx_strand_id
1 'polypeptide(L)' 'MAAPAAASGSYVVQVGAVSDQARAKQYQQRLSQQFGVPGRVEQNGAVWRIQMGPFASKSQAASLQQRLPE' A
#
# COMPACT_ATOMS: atom_id res chain seq x y z
N MET A 1 -22.99 2.50 -16.61
CA MET A 1 -22.03 3.37 -15.91
C MET A 1 -21.97 2.92 -14.46
N ALA A 2 -20.83 2.38 -14.01
CA ALA A 2 -20.55 2.10 -12.60
C ALA A 2 -19.03 1.93 -12.42
N ALA A 3 -18.32 3.02 -12.10
CA ALA A 3 -17.01 2.94 -11.47
C ALA A 3 -17.28 2.90 -9.95
N PRO A 4 -16.72 1.95 -9.18
CA PRO A 4 -16.99 1.88 -7.76
C PRO A 4 -16.50 3.18 -7.12
N ALA A 5 -17.40 3.81 -6.38
CA ALA A 5 -17.17 5.06 -5.69
C ALA A 5 -15.87 4.98 -4.88
N ALA A 6 -14.89 5.82 -5.24
CA ALA A 6 -13.92 6.31 -4.28
C ALA A 6 -14.72 7.12 -3.25
N ALA A 7 -15.35 6.41 -2.31
CA ALA A 7 -16.17 7.01 -1.28
C ALA A 7 -15.27 7.96 -0.47
N SER A 8 -15.49 9.26 -0.68
CA SER A 8 -15.14 10.34 0.25
C SER A 8 -13.79 10.23 0.95
N GLY A 9 -12.73 10.75 0.31
CA GLY A 9 -11.61 11.41 1.01
C GLY A 9 -10.47 10.54 1.54
N SER A 10 -10.33 9.30 1.07
CA SER A 10 -9.35 8.35 1.58
C SER A 10 -8.34 7.95 0.49
N TYR A 11 -7.14 8.54 0.53
CA TYR A 11 -6.10 8.23 -0.46
C TYR A 11 -5.52 6.85 -0.17
N VAL A 12 -5.42 5.97 -1.17
CA VAL A 12 -4.69 4.71 -1.02
C VAL A 12 -3.38 4.82 -1.79
N VAL A 13 -2.31 4.28 -1.22
CA VAL A 13 -1.02 4.21 -1.91
C VAL A 13 -0.70 2.77 -2.18
N GLN A 14 -0.55 2.49 -3.46
CA GLN A 14 0.17 1.31 -3.87
C GLN A 14 1.64 1.57 -3.61
N VAL A 15 2.13 0.96 -2.54
CA VAL A 15 3.48 1.18 -2.05
C VAL A 15 4.49 0.55 -3.01
N GLY A 16 4.18 -0.60 -3.61
CA GLY A 16 4.96 -1.15 -4.73
C GLY A 16 4.57 -2.59 -5.04
N ALA A 17 5.27 -3.18 -6.01
CA ALA A 17 5.13 -4.59 -6.38
C ALA A 17 6.48 -5.28 -6.17
N VAL A 18 6.54 -6.22 -5.23
CA VAL A 18 7.76 -7.00 -4.94
C VAL A 18 7.58 -8.42 -5.45
N SER A 19 8.59 -9.03 -6.06
CA SER A 19 8.49 -10.41 -6.55
C SER A 19 8.51 -11.47 -5.43
N ASP A 20 8.57 -11.05 -4.18
CA ASP A 20 8.87 -11.91 -3.04
C ASP A 20 7.78 -11.83 -1.94
N GLN A 21 7.19 -12.98 -1.62
CA GLN A 21 6.11 -13.08 -0.63
C GLN A 21 6.58 -12.77 0.79
N ALA A 22 7.78 -13.24 1.15
CA ALA A 22 8.32 -13.04 2.50
C ALA A 22 8.62 -11.55 2.71
N ARG A 23 9.21 -10.91 1.69
CA ARG A 23 9.45 -9.47 1.67
C ARG A 23 8.12 -8.71 1.79
N ALA A 24 7.09 -9.08 1.02
CA ALA A 24 5.77 -8.44 1.09
C ALA A 24 5.11 -8.52 2.49
N LYS A 25 5.15 -9.69 3.14
CA LYS A 25 4.60 -9.88 4.51
C LYS A 25 5.37 -9.08 5.55
N GLN A 26 6.69 -9.14 5.53
CA GLN A 26 7.57 -8.33 6.39
C GLN A 26 7.30 -6.84 6.20
N TYR A 27 7.13 -6.41 4.95
CA TYR A 27 6.85 -5.02 4.63
C TYR A 27 5.50 -4.59 5.18
N GLN A 28 4.44 -5.38 4.96
CA GLN A 28 3.10 -5.09 5.47
C GLN A 28 3.07 -4.96 6.99
N GLN A 29 3.73 -5.86 7.72
CA GLN A 29 3.82 -5.78 9.17
C GLN A 29 4.57 -4.52 9.61
N ARG A 30 5.77 -4.29 9.05
CA ARG A 30 6.61 -3.16 9.45
C ARG A 30 5.94 -1.82 9.14
N LEU A 31 5.34 -1.70 7.95
CA LEU A 31 4.62 -0.52 7.52
C LEU A 31 3.37 -0.25 8.35
N SER A 32 2.58 -1.29 8.63
CA SER A 32 1.37 -1.15 9.44
C SER A 32 1.72 -0.72 10.87
N GLN A 33 2.80 -1.28 11.43
CA GLN A 33 3.29 -0.90 12.75
C GLN A 33 3.91 0.51 12.79
N GLN A 34 4.71 0.86 11.79
CA GLN A 34 5.48 2.11 11.77
C GLN A 34 4.63 3.32 11.36
N PHE A 35 3.66 3.13 10.46
CA PHE A 35 2.80 4.20 9.96
C PHE A 35 1.38 4.15 10.54
N GLY A 36 1.03 3.09 11.27
CA GLY A 36 -0.29 2.94 11.89
C GLY A 36 -1.43 2.77 10.87
N VAL A 37 -1.12 2.44 9.61
CA VAL A 37 -2.13 2.30 8.55
C VAL A 37 -2.34 0.83 8.16
N PRO A 38 -3.54 0.45 7.71
CA PRO A 38 -3.78 -0.88 7.18
C PRO A 38 -2.95 -1.10 5.91
N GLY A 39 -2.10 -2.12 5.92
CA GLY A 39 -1.41 -2.63 4.74
C GLY A 39 -2.09 -3.90 4.24
N ARG A 40 -2.42 -3.94 2.96
CA ARG A 40 -3.02 -5.09 2.28
C ARG A 40 -2.05 -5.59 1.23
N VAL A 41 -1.76 -6.89 1.27
CA VAL A 41 -0.87 -7.54 0.30
C VAL A 41 -1.74 -8.34 -0.66
N GLU A 42 -1.68 -7.99 -1.93
CA GLU A 42 -2.40 -8.67 -3.01
C GLU A 42 -1.39 -9.35 -3.93
N GLN A 43 -1.58 -10.65 -4.16
CA GLN A 43 -0.79 -11.38 -5.14
C GLN A 43 -1.30 -11.04 -6.54
N ASN A 44 -0.42 -10.57 -7.41
CA ASN A 44 -0.73 -10.28 -8.80
C ASN A 44 0.30 -10.95 -9.71
N GLY A 45 0.13 -12.26 -9.92
CA GLY A 45 1.06 -13.09 -10.68
C GLY A 45 2.32 -13.42 -9.88
N ALA A 46 3.49 -13.16 -10.47
CA ALA A 46 4.80 -13.36 -9.83
C ALA A 46 5.19 -12.24 -8.86
N VAL A 47 4.38 -11.19 -8.75
CA VAL A 47 4.62 -10.05 -7.87
C VAL A 47 3.51 -9.90 -6.84
N TRP A 48 3.90 -9.42 -5.68
CA TRP A 48 3.07 -9.10 -4.54
C TRP A 48 2.94 -7.59 -4.47
N ARG A 49 1.73 -7.11 -4.77
CA ARG A 49 1.38 -5.70 -4.68
C ARG A 49 1.02 -5.40 -3.24
N ILE A 50 1.65 -4.40 -2.67
CA ILE A 50 1.25 -3.90 -1.37
C ILE A 50 0.47 -2.61 -1.59
N GLN A 51 -0.73 -2.56 -1.05
CA GLN A 51 -1.55 -1.36 -0.96
C GLN A 51 -1.63 -0.95 0.50
N MET A 52 -1.47 0.33 0.76
CA MET A 52 -1.60 0.90 2.08
C MET A 52 -2.70 1.97 2.06
N GLY A 53 -3.48 2.05 3.12
CA GLY A 53 -4.49 3.09 3.29
C GLY A 53 -5.71 2.63 4.08
N PRO A 54 -6.68 3.53 4.32
CA PRO A 54 -6.77 4.88 3.76
C PRO A 54 -5.84 5.90 4.44
N PHE A 55 -5.18 6.72 3.65
CA PHE A 55 -4.35 7.84 4.08
C PHE A 55 -5.19 9.11 4.17
N ALA A 56 -4.93 9.88 5.23
CA ALA A 56 -5.56 11.18 5.45
C ALA A 56 -5.03 12.27 4.51
N SER A 57 -3.87 12.07 3.86
CA SER A 57 -3.23 13.12 3.05
C SER A 57 -2.30 12.56 1.96
N LYS A 58 -2.24 13.26 0.82
CA LYS A 58 -1.32 12.98 -0.28
C LYS A 58 0.17 12.99 0.11
N SER A 59 0.57 13.79 1.10
CA SER A 59 1.97 13.85 1.56
C SER A 59 2.40 12.56 2.29
N GLN A 60 1.51 12.01 3.13
CA GLN A 60 1.74 10.74 3.84
C GLN A 60 1.78 9.58 2.84
N ALA A 61 0.88 9.64 1.87
CA ALA A 61 0.87 8.77 0.71
C ALA A 61 2.20 8.83 -0.10
N ALA A 62 2.65 10.03 -0.46
CA ALA A 62 3.86 10.23 -1.25
C ALA A 62 5.14 9.77 -0.52
N SER A 63 5.23 10.06 0.78
CA SER A 63 6.37 9.62 1.60
C SER A 63 6.44 8.09 1.72
N LEU A 64 5.30 7.41 1.66
CA LEU A 64 5.24 5.95 1.55
C LEU A 64 5.66 5.45 0.19
N GLN A 65 5.20 6.08 -0.89
CA GLN A 65 5.64 5.78 -2.26
C GLN A 65 7.15 5.94 -2.45
N GLN A 66 7.74 7.00 -1.86
CA GLN A 66 9.18 7.26 -1.93
C GLN A 66 10.02 6.35 -1.02
N ARG A 67 9.41 5.82 0.06
CA ARG A 67 10.08 4.91 0.99
C ARG A 67 10.08 3.46 0.54
N LEU A 68 9.63 3.13 -0.67
CA LEU A 68 9.87 1.81 -1.24
C LEU A 68 11.14 1.82 -2.08
N PRO A 69 12.25 1.27 -1.56
CA PRO A 69 13.34 0.84 -2.40
C PRO A 69 12.91 -0.45 -3.13
N GLU A 70 13.24 -0.55 -4.43
CA GLU A 70 13.07 -1.77 -5.21
C GLU A 70 13.90 -2.95 -4.65
#